data_AF-A0A4S1DZU2-F1
#
_entry.id   AF-A0A4S1DZU2-F1
#
_cell.length_a   1.000
_cell.length_b   1.000
_cell.length_c   1.000
_cell.angle_alpha   90.00
_cell.angle_beta   90.00
_cell.angle_gamma   90.00
#
_symmetry.space_group_name_H-M   'P 1'
#
loop_
_entity.id
_entity.type
_entity.pdbx_description
1 polymer ?
#
loop_
_entity_poly.entity_id
_entity_poly.type
_entity_poly.pdbx_seq_one_letter_code
_entity_poly.pdbx_strand_id
1 'polypeptide(L)'
;MKKTNILMSSLVVIALLIVGCSDDDDSNCTQDLTGELSNSETAFAHKWVLAEIVSEKEIDLTDDSEDNPNTNLFEQYGACEKDAFYNFNSDRSYTFEQGVTASNCSNKQTSTGTWKLTNNTLLTLVSFCNMRVINIEINTDDTSFFIEDNFNVTDVKGNRINSNITFTYNKVAI
;
A
#
# COMPACT_ATOMS: atom_id res chain seq x y z
N MET A 1 83.18 -22.41 10.89
CA MET A 1 83.46 -22.18 12.34
C MET A 1 82.54 -21.08 12.83
N LYS A 2 81.87 -21.31 13.98
CA LYS A 2 81.25 -20.36 14.94
C LYS A 2 80.21 -19.35 14.40
N LYS A 3 78.91 -19.58 14.60
CA LYS A 3 78.07 -19.30 15.80
C LYS A 3 77.52 -17.85 15.84
N THR A 4 76.26 -17.75 15.42
CA THR A 4 75.07 -16.97 15.84
C THR A 4 75.20 -15.87 16.92
N ASN A 5 74.47 -14.76 16.72
CA ASN A 5 73.48 -14.10 17.63
C ASN A 5 73.26 -12.63 17.17
N ILE A 6 72.23 -12.32 16.36
CA ILE A 6 70.87 -11.83 16.71
C ILE A 6 70.83 -10.79 17.84
N LEU A 7 70.31 -9.59 17.52
CA LEU A 7 69.36 -8.73 18.28
C LEU A 7 68.97 -7.58 17.30
N MET A 8 67.78 -7.56 16.65
CA MET A 8 66.42 -7.28 17.18
C MET A 8 66.33 -5.82 17.67
N SER A 9 65.39 -4.96 17.29
CA SER A 9 64.16 -5.08 16.51
C SER A 9 63.80 -3.71 15.91
N SER A 10 63.37 -3.69 14.65
CA SER A 10 62.79 -2.54 13.96
C SER A 10 61.47 -2.10 14.57
N LEU A 11 61.23 -0.78 14.51
CA LEU A 11 59.91 -0.16 14.55
C LEU A 11 58.94 -0.91 13.62
N VAL A 12 57.81 -1.36 14.15
CA VAL A 12 56.62 -1.70 13.36
C VAL A 12 55.48 -0.79 13.83
N VAL A 13 55.25 0.24 13.04
CA VAL A 13 53.98 0.95 12.92
C VAL A 13 53.20 0.18 11.84
N ILE A 14 52.05 -0.39 12.19
CA ILE A 14 50.98 -0.95 11.32
C ILE A 14 49.93 -1.46 12.32
N ALA A 15 48.63 -1.25 12.19
CA ALA A 15 47.83 -0.42 11.32
C ALA A 15 46.47 -0.28 12.03
N LEU A 16 45.76 0.79 11.67
CA LEU A 16 44.37 1.04 12.02
C LEU A 16 43.52 -0.23 11.86
N LEU A 17 43.09 -0.78 13.01
CA LEU A 17 41.91 -1.61 13.07
C LEU A 17 40.71 -0.69 12.84
N ILE A 18 40.38 -0.47 11.57
CA ILE A 18 39.02 -0.16 11.18
C ILE A 18 38.18 -1.35 11.63
N VAL A 19 37.55 -1.19 12.79
CA VAL A 19 36.41 -1.97 13.22
C VAL A 19 35.33 -1.69 12.16
N GLY A 20 35.28 -2.56 11.15
CA GLY A 20 34.17 -2.59 10.21
C GLY A 20 32.91 -2.86 11.01
N CYS A 21 31.93 -1.98 10.87
CA CYS A 21 30.62 -2.11 11.46
C CYS A 21 30.06 -3.51 11.21
N SER A 22 29.74 -4.24 12.27
CA SER A 22 28.73 -5.28 12.20
C SER A 22 27.40 -4.54 12.04
N ASP A 23 26.97 -4.33 10.80
CA ASP A 23 25.57 -4.02 10.53
C ASP A 23 24.77 -5.32 10.72
N ASP A 24 24.63 -5.74 11.98
CA ASP A 24 23.61 -6.69 12.41
C ASP A 24 22.29 -5.93 12.62
N ASP A 25 21.87 -5.15 11.63
CA ASP A 25 20.51 -4.63 11.53
C ASP A 25 19.80 -5.45 10.44
N ASP A 26 19.62 -6.73 10.73
CA ASP A 26 18.65 -7.59 10.03
C ASP A 26 17.26 -7.08 10.44
N SER A 27 16.85 -5.94 9.89
CA SER A 27 15.47 -5.49 9.99
C SER A 27 14.63 -6.57 9.34
N ASN A 28 13.91 -7.37 10.13
CA ASN A 28 12.98 -8.40 9.68
C ASN A 28 11.83 -7.79 8.89
N CYS A 29 12.13 -7.27 7.69
CA CYS A 29 11.17 -6.76 6.75
C CYS A 29 10.30 -7.91 6.29
N THR A 30 9.00 -7.65 6.15
CA THR A 30 8.11 -8.60 5.50
C THR A 30 8.65 -8.86 4.09
N GLN A 31 8.92 -10.12 3.78
CA GLN A 31 9.37 -10.52 2.44
C GLN A 31 8.27 -10.34 1.41
N ASP A 32 8.67 -9.99 0.19
CA ASP A 32 7.78 -9.92 -0.94
C ASP A 32 7.12 -11.28 -1.23
N LEU A 33 5.87 -11.21 -1.71
CA LEU A 33 5.10 -12.36 -2.14
C LEU A 33 5.62 -12.82 -3.50
N THR A 34 5.90 -14.12 -3.61
CA THR A 34 6.48 -14.74 -4.82
C THR A 34 5.68 -15.97 -5.25
N GLY A 35 6.01 -16.48 -6.44
CA GLY A 35 5.41 -17.68 -7.03
C GLY A 35 4.25 -17.39 -7.98
N GLU A 36 3.87 -18.43 -8.72
CA GLU A 36 2.81 -18.37 -9.75
C GLU A 36 1.45 -17.96 -9.16
N LEU A 37 0.64 -17.27 -9.97
CA LEU A 37 -0.75 -16.98 -9.63
C LEU A 37 -1.60 -18.25 -9.67
N SER A 38 -2.54 -18.35 -8.75
CA SER A 38 -3.66 -19.30 -8.88
C SER A 38 -4.62 -18.86 -9.98
N ASN A 39 -5.58 -19.73 -10.34
CA ASN A 39 -6.60 -19.39 -11.35
C ASN A 39 -7.46 -18.18 -10.93
N SER A 40 -7.84 -18.10 -9.65
CA SER A 40 -8.63 -16.97 -9.17
C SER A 40 -7.84 -15.67 -9.13
N GLU A 41 -6.56 -15.74 -8.75
CA GLU A 41 -5.65 -14.59 -8.84
C GLU A 41 -5.44 -14.15 -10.28
N THR A 42 -5.29 -15.08 -11.21
CA THR A 42 -5.17 -14.77 -12.64
C THR A 42 -6.42 -14.03 -13.15
N ALA A 43 -7.62 -14.46 -12.73
CA ALA A 43 -8.87 -13.76 -13.06
C ALA A 43 -9.00 -12.37 -12.39
N PHE A 44 -8.37 -12.19 -11.22
CA PHE A 44 -8.37 -10.95 -10.46
C PHE A 44 -7.30 -9.94 -10.93
N ALA A 45 -6.23 -10.41 -11.59
CA ALA A 45 -5.11 -9.61 -12.06
C ALA A 45 -5.50 -8.63 -13.18
N HIS A 46 -6.01 -7.46 -12.79
CA HIS A 46 -6.52 -6.41 -13.65
C HIS A 46 -6.26 -5.04 -13.03
N LYS A 47 -6.56 -3.99 -13.79
CA LYS A 47 -6.75 -2.64 -13.26
C LYS A 47 -8.13 -2.51 -12.64
N TRP A 48 -8.19 -1.99 -11.41
CA TRP A 48 -9.41 -1.77 -10.65
C TRP A 48 -9.49 -0.31 -10.20
N VAL A 49 -10.51 0.40 -10.66
CA VAL A 49 -10.66 1.85 -10.46
C VAL A 49 -11.73 2.11 -9.40
N LEU A 50 -11.42 2.98 -8.45
CA LEU A 50 -12.37 3.44 -7.44
C LEU A 50 -13.58 4.06 -8.14
N ALA A 51 -14.76 3.55 -7.81
CA ALA A 51 -16.01 3.98 -8.42
C ALA A 51 -16.94 4.65 -7.41
N GLU A 52 -16.93 4.17 -6.16
CA GLU A 52 -17.85 4.63 -5.12
C GLU A 52 -17.20 4.57 -3.74
N ILE A 53 -17.67 5.46 -2.86
CA ILE A 53 -17.38 5.50 -1.42
C ILE A 53 -18.71 5.79 -0.74
N VAL A 54 -19.24 4.82 -0.01
CA VAL A 54 -20.54 4.90 0.65
C VAL A 54 -20.36 4.66 2.15
N SER A 55 -20.88 5.58 2.95
CA SER A 55 -20.93 5.48 4.41
C SER A 55 -22.32 5.05 4.87
N GLU A 56 -22.39 4.27 5.94
CA GLU A 56 -23.67 3.94 6.61
C GLU A 56 -24.36 5.16 7.23
N LYS A 57 -23.60 6.21 7.54
CA LYS A 57 -24.08 7.46 8.13
C LYS A 57 -23.84 8.62 7.18
N GLU A 58 -24.76 9.57 7.19
CA GLU A 58 -24.58 10.85 6.50
C GLU A 58 -23.43 11.62 7.16
N ILE A 59 -22.46 12.06 6.35
CA ILE A 59 -21.30 12.83 6.78
C ILE A 59 -21.13 13.98 5.80
N ASP A 60 -20.84 15.17 6.35
CA ASP A 60 -20.48 16.36 5.58
C ASP A 60 -18.96 16.56 5.65
N LEU A 61 -18.29 16.41 4.51
CA LEU A 61 -16.85 16.54 4.34
C LEU A 61 -16.45 17.88 3.70
N THR A 62 -17.42 18.70 3.29
CA THR A 62 -17.20 19.88 2.46
C THR A 62 -17.34 21.17 3.26
N ASP A 63 -16.32 22.02 3.23
CA ASP A 63 -16.38 23.38 3.78
C ASP A 63 -16.88 24.36 2.73
N ASP A 64 -18.13 24.19 2.30
CA ASP A 64 -18.81 24.99 1.28
C ASP A 64 -19.87 25.94 1.87
N SER A 65 -19.97 26.01 3.20
CA SER A 65 -20.99 26.77 3.94
C SER A 65 -22.43 26.29 3.74
N GLU A 66 -22.64 25.14 3.13
CA GLU A 66 -23.91 24.42 3.09
C GLU A 66 -23.91 23.33 4.18
N ASP A 67 -25.10 22.88 4.60
CA ASP A 67 -25.24 21.74 5.52
C ASP A 67 -25.82 20.58 4.71
N ASN A 68 -24.93 19.83 4.06
CA ASN A 68 -25.28 18.84 3.04
C ASN A 68 -24.69 17.44 3.32
N PRO A 69 -24.85 16.90 4.56
CA PRO A 69 -24.32 15.58 4.89
C PRO A 69 -24.97 14.51 3.99
N ASN A 70 -24.17 13.56 3.52
CA ASN A 70 -24.60 12.53 2.58
C ASN A 70 -23.90 11.20 2.89
N THR A 71 -24.57 10.08 2.60
CA THR A 71 -23.97 8.74 2.65
C THR A 71 -23.05 8.48 1.46
N ASN A 72 -23.31 9.09 0.31
CA ASN A 72 -22.44 9.03 -0.87
C ASN A 72 -21.28 10.01 -0.72
N LEU A 73 -20.24 9.57 -0.01
CA LEU A 73 -19.04 10.38 0.23
C LEU A 73 -18.25 10.61 -1.06
N PHE A 74 -18.36 9.70 -2.03
CA PHE A 74 -17.66 9.84 -3.31
C PHE A 74 -17.98 11.20 -3.93
N GLU A 75 -19.24 11.63 -3.97
CA GLU A 75 -19.62 12.92 -4.58
C GLU A 75 -18.92 14.13 -3.97
N GLN A 76 -18.63 14.09 -2.67
CA GLN A 76 -17.99 15.18 -1.92
C GLN A 76 -16.48 15.29 -2.17
N TYR A 77 -15.84 14.24 -2.72
CA TYR A 77 -14.42 14.26 -3.06
C TYR A 77 -14.11 15.00 -4.37
N GLY A 78 -12.95 15.65 -4.42
CA GLY A 78 -12.41 16.26 -5.63
C GLY A 78 -11.97 15.22 -6.67
N ALA A 79 -11.65 15.70 -7.87
CA ALA A 79 -11.23 14.83 -8.98
C ALA A 79 -9.94 14.04 -8.67
N CYS A 80 -9.02 14.62 -7.89
CA CYS A 80 -7.76 13.98 -7.55
C CYS A 80 -7.93 12.84 -6.55
N GLU A 81 -8.81 13.02 -5.57
CA GLU A 81 -9.10 12.03 -4.54
C GLU A 81 -9.87 10.84 -5.13
N LYS A 82 -10.77 11.10 -6.08
CA LYS A 82 -11.54 10.10 -6.85
C LYS A 82 -10.68 9.29 -7.82
N ASP A 83 -9.60 9.87 -8.34
CA ASP A 83 -8.68 9.23 -9.29
C ASP A 83 -7.77 8.24 -8.57
N ALA A 84 -8.34 7.16 -8.04
CA ALA A 84 -7.62 6.12 -7.33
C ALA A 84 -7.81 4.75 -8.01
N PHE A 85 -6.73 3.98 -8.15
CA PHE A 85 -6.82 2.64 -8.73
C PHE A 85 -5.70 1.71 -8.28
N TYR A 86 -6.03 0.42 -8.22
CA TYR A 86 -5.07 -0.67 -8.14
C TYR A 86 -4.76 -1.21 -9.53
N ASN A 87 -3.52 -1.59 -9.77
CA ASN A 87 -3.14 -2.45 -10.88
C ASN A 87 -2.48 -3.71 -10.33
N PHE A 88 -3.16 -4.86 -10.46
CA PHE A 88 -2.65 -6.16 -10.02
C PHE A 88 -2.10 -6.92 -11.23
N ASN A 89 -0.78 -7.07 -11.31
CA ASN A 89 -0.14 -7.73 -12.45
C ASN A 89 0.00 -9.23 -12.23
N SER A 90 0.20 -9.96 -13.34
CA SER A 90 0.37 -11.42 -13.35
C SER A 90 1.68 -11.91 -12.71
N ASP A 91 2.63 -11.02 -12.44
CA ASP A 91 3.96 -11.33 -11.89
C ASP A 91 4.06 -11.08 -10.37
N ARG A 92 2.92 -11.07 -9.66
CA ARG A 92 2.78 -10.69 -8.25
C ARG A 92 2.99 -9.22 -7.94
N SER A 93 3.44 -8.38 -8.87
CA SER A 93 3.56 -6.95 -8.60
C SER A 93 2.18 -6.27 -8.56
N TYR A 94 2.06 -5.26 -7.72
CA TYR A 94 0.93 -4.34 -7.78
C TYR A 94 1.39 -2.88 -7.70
N THR A 95 0.55 -2.00 -8.23
CA THR A 95 0.60 -0.57 -7.94
C THR A 95 -0.72 -0.09 -7.36
N PHE A 96 -0.66 0.89 -6.46
CA PHE A 96 -1.78 1.73 -6.08
C PHE A 96 -1.43 3.17 -6.46
N GLU A 97 -2.29 3.81 -7.22
CA GLU A 97 -2.10 5.18 -7.70
C GLU A 97 -3.27 6.05 -7.30
N GLN A 98 -2.99 7.30 -6.90
CA GLN A 98 -4.00 8.31 -6.61
C GLN A 98 -3.62 9.68 -7.21
N GLY A 99 -4.57 10.32 -7.90
CA GLY A 99 -4.41 11.65 -8.51
C GLY A 99 -3.42 11.69 -9.68
N VAL A 100 -3.05 10.53 -10.24
CA VAL A 100 -2.02 10.42 -11.29
C VAL A 100 -2.56 10.83 -12.66
N THR A 101 -3.81 10.50 -12.96
CA THR A 101 -4.48 10.72 -14.25
C THR A 101 -5.33 11.99 -14.29
N ALA A 102 -5.90 12.40 -13.15
CA ALA A 102 -6.62 13.65 -13.02
C ALA A 102 -5.69 14.86 -13.21
N SER A 103 -6.25 15.95 -13.75
CA SER A 103 -5.50 17.17 -14.01
C SER A 103 -5.28 17.99 -12.74
N ASN A 104 -4.16 18.72 -12.68
CA ASN A 104 -3.84 19.68 -11.62
C ASN A 104 -3.73 19.09 -10.19
N CYS A 105 -3.51 17.78 -10.05
CA CYS A 105 -3.25 17.17 -8.75
C CYS A 105 -1.81 17.42 -8.29
N SER A 106 -1.65 18.08 -7.14
CA SER A 106 -0.34 18.37 -6.53
C SER A 106 0.21 17.19 -5.72
N ASN A 107 -0.68 16.43 -5.06
CA ASN A 107 -0.31 15.38 -4.10
C ASN A 107 -0.51 13.97 -4.69
N LYS A 108 0.10 13.71 -5.85
CA LYS A 108 0.02 12.40 -6.51
C LYS A 108 0.66 11.32 -5.63
N GLN A 109 -0.01 10.19 -5.49
CA GLN A 109 0.51 9.05 -4.74
C GLN A 109 0.73 7.86 -5.67
N THR A 110 1.85 7.17 -5.47
CA THR A 110 2.12 5.87 -6.09
C THR A 110 2.77 4.99 -5.05
N SER A 111 2.15 3.84 -4.76
CA SER A 111 2.72 2.79 -3.93
C SER A 111 2.90 1.55 -4.79
N THR A 112 4.03 0.87 -4.65
CA THR A 112 4.32 -0.38 -5.34
C THR A 112 4.61 -1.48 -4.35
N GLY A 113 4.43 -2.73 -4.77
CA GLY A 113 4.73 -3.87 -3.92
C GLY A 113 4.29 -5.18 -4.56
N THR A 114 4.06 -6.18 -3.72
CA THR A 114 3.57 -7.50 -4.15
C THR A 114 2.21 -7.84 -3.53
N TRP A 115 1.43 -8.68 -4.21
CA TRP A 115 0.06 -9.00 -3.81
C TRP A 115 -0.26 -10.50 -3.88
N LYS A 116 -1.27 -10.90 -3.10
CA LYS A 116 -1.86 -12.25 -3.10
C LYS A 116 -3.34 -12.17 -2.75
N LEU A 117 -4.17 -12.95 -3.45
CA LEU A 117 -5.58 -13.13 -3.10
C LEU A 117 -5.79 -14.56 -2.62
N THR A 118 -6.25 -14.71 -1.37
CA THR A 118 -6.54 -16.01 -0.76
C THR A 118 -8.04 -16.20 -0.60
N ASN A 119 -8.55 -17.35 -1.05
CA ASN A 119 -9.97 -17.73 -0.96
C ASN A 119 -10.97 -16.72 -1.56
N ASN A 120 -10.52 -15.84 -2.47
CA ASN A 120 -11.32 -14.75 -3.05
C ASN A 120 -11.86 -13.73 -2.04
N THR A 121 -11.36 -13.72 -0.81
CA THR A 121 -11.85 -12.82 0.25
C THR A 121 -10.74 -12.09 1.00
N LEU A 122 -9.49 -12.52 0.89
CA LEU A 122 -8.36 -11.92 1.61
C LEU A 122 -7.31 -11.43 0.62
N LEU A 123 -7.23 -10.11 0.48
CA LEU A 123 -6.19 -9.44 -0.30
C LEU A 123 -5.01 -9.09 0.62
N THR A 124 -3.88 -9.75 0.41
CA THR A 124 -2.62 -9.42 1.07
C THR A 124 -1.79 -8.53 0.18
N LEU A 125 -1.34 -7.39 0.71
CA LEU A 125 -0.41 -6.46 0.06
C LEU A 125 0.86 -6.36 0.90
N VAL A 126 2.02 -6.49 0.26
CA VAL A 126 3.33 -6.25 0.88
C VAL A 126 3.99 -5.07 0.17
N SER A 127 4.35 -4.04 0.91
CA SER A 127 5.03 -2.85 0.39
C SER A 127 5.80 -2.15 1.51
N PHE A 128 6.97 -1.58 1.21
CA PHE A 128 7.78 -0.83 2.17
C PHE A 128 7.97 -1.57 3.52
N CYS A 129 8.34 -2.86 3.47
CA CYS A 129 8.50 -3.75 4.63
C CYS A 129 7.24 -4.01 5.48
N ASN A 130 6.07 -3.54 5.05
CA ASN A 130 4.81 -3.70 5.76
C ASN A 130 3.89 -4.67 5.01
N MET A 131 3.20 -5.52 5.77
CA MET A 131 2.10 -6.35 5.28
C MET A 131 0.76 -5.71 5.66
N ARG A 132 -0.16 -5.65 4.72
CA ARG A 132 -1.58 -5.37 4.98
C ARG A 132 -2.42 -6.52 4.46
N VAL A 133 -3.38 -6.96 5.28
CA VAL A 133 -4.38 -7.96 4.89
C VAL A 133 -5.74 -7.27 4.93
N ILE A 134 -6.42 -7.28 3.80
CA ILE A 134 -7.68 -6.57 3.58
C ILE A 134 -8.74 -7.62 3.27
N ASN A 135 -9.85 -7.58 3.99
CA ASN A 135 -11.03 -8.36 3.62
C ASN A 135 -11.67 -7.68 2.41
N ILE A 136 -11.94 -8.47 1.37
CA ILE A 136 -12.65 -8.01 0.18
C ILE A 136 -13.84 -8.91 -0.10
N GLU A 137 -14.84 -8.36 -0.76
CA GLU A 137 -15.90 -9.10 -1.40
C GLU A 137 -15.83 -8.85 -2.90
N ILE A 138 -15.90 -9.91 -3.72
CA ILE A 138 -15.97 -9.79 -5.17
C ILE A 138 -17.42 -10.04 -5.58
N ASN A 139 -17.98 -9.19 -6.45
CA ASN A 139 -19.36 -9.37 -6.91
C ASN A 139 -19.51 -10.65 -7.75
N THR A 140 -20.76 -11.08 -7.99
CA THR A 140 -21.06 -12.33 -8.70
C THR A 140 -20.49 -12.42 -10.11
N ASP A 141 -20.23 -11.28 -10.74
CA ASP A 141 -19.85 -11.17 -12.13
C ASP A 141 -18.32 -10.95 -12.30
N ASP A 142 -17.58 -10.93 -11.19
CA ASP A 142 -16.14 -10.61 -11.12
C ASP A 142 -15.78 -9.26 -11.77
N THR A 143 -16.70 -8.30 -11.78
CA THR A 143 -16.54 -6.95 -12.36
C THR A 143 -16.29 -5.87 -11.31
N SER A 144 -16.57 -6.15 -10.04
CA SER A 144 -16.35 -5.22 -8.94
C SER A 144 -15.84 -5.97 -7.71
N PHE A 145 -15.02 -5.29 -6.89
CA PHE A 145 -14.78 -5.73 -5.52
C PHE A 145 -15.03 -4.59 -4.52
N PHE A 146 -15.32 -4.96 -3.29
CA PHE A 146 -15.66 -4.07 -2.20
C PHE A 146 -14.66 -4.23 -1.05
N ILE A 147 -14.29 -3.11 -0.44
CA ILE A 147 -13.59 -3.06 0.84
C ILE A 147 -14.52 -2.34 1.81
N GLU A 148 -14.88 -2.98 2.91
CA GLU A 148 -15.60 -2.34 4.00
C GLU A 148 -14.72 -2.29 5.23
N ASP A 149 -14.65 -1.11 5.86
CA ASP A 149 -13.97 -0.94 7.13
C ASP A 149 -14.67 0.13 7.98
N ASN A 150 -14.42 0.11 9.29
CA ASN A 150 -15.00 1.03 10.24
C ASN A 150 -14.09 2.25 10.45
N PHE A 151 -14.57 3.43 10.05
CA PHE A 151 -13.81 4.67 10.15
C PHE A 151 -14.36 5.59 11.24
N ASN A 152 -13.44 6.28 11.93
CA ASN A 152 -13.76 7.46 12.72
C ASN A 152 -13.48 8.70 11.87
N VAL A 153 -14.53 9.22 11.23
CA VAL A 153 -14.46 10.40 10.39
C VAL A 153 -14.75 11.64 11.23
N THR A 154 -14.07 12.73 10.94
CA THR A 154 -14.42 14.05 11.49
C THR A 154 -15.09 14.83 10.39
N ASP A 155 -16.35 15.24 10.60
CA ASP A 155 -17.08 16.08 9.66
C ASP A 155 -16.51 17.51 9.63
N VAL A 156 -16.98 18.33 8.70
CA VAL A 156 -16.55 19.73 8.54
C VAL A 156 -16.81 20.59 9.79
N LYS A 157 -17.80 20.22 10.61
CA LYS A 157 -18.17 20.90 11.86
C LYS A 157 -17.34 20.42 13.06
N GLY A 158 -16.45 19.44 12.88
CA GLY A 158 -15.59 18.88 13.93
C GLY A 158 -16.24 17.74 14.73
N ASN A 159 -17.42 17.26 14.35
CA ASN A 159 -18.06 16.12 14.98
C ASN A 159 -17.35 14.83 14.56
N ARG A 160 -17.11 13.94 15.53
CA ARG A 160 -16.55 12.62 15.26
C ARG A 160 -17.68 11.62 15.03
N ILE A 161 -17.69 11.01 13.85
CA ILE A 161 -18.69 10.04 13.41
C ILE A 161 -17.98 8.71 13.17
N ASN A 162 -18.39 7.69 13.91
CA ASN A 162 -18.00 6.30 13.65
C ASN A 162 -18.97 5.68 12.66
N SER A 163 -18.50 5.21 11.50
CA SER A 163 -19.33 4.66 10.42
C SER A 163 -18.58 3.56 9.67
N ASN A 164 -19.28 2.53 9.21
CA ASN A 164 -18.70 1.65 8.21
C ASN A 164 -18.73 2.35 6.86
N ILE A 165 -17.62 2.27 6.14
CA ILE A 165 -17.46 2.86 4.81
C ILE A 165 -17.07 1.74 3.86
N THR A 166 -17.87 1.61 2.80
CA THR A 166 -17.62 0.71 1.69
C THR A 166 -16.98 1.47 0.53
N PHE A 167 -15.86 0.96 0.04
CA PHE A 167 -15.19 1.40 -1.17
C PHE A 167 -15.46 0.36 -2.27
N THR A 168 -16.03 0.80 -3.39
CA THR A 168 -16.27 -0.05 -4.56
C THR A 168 -15.19 0.22 -5.61
N TYR A 169 -14.55 -0.83 -6.08
CA TYR A 169 -13.61 -0.76 -7.21
C TYR A 169 -14.14 -1.58 -8.39
N ASN A 170 -14.16 -0.97 -9.57
CA ASN A 170 -14.61 -1.61 -10.80
C ASN A 170 -13.43 -2.03 -11.67
N LYS A 171 -13.52 -3.25 -12.23
CA LYS A 171 -12.56 -3.79 -13.18
C LYS A 171 -12.61 -2.98 -14.47
N VAL A 172 -11.45 -2.55 -14.96
CA VAL A 172 -11.33 -1.93 -16.28
C VAL A 172 -11.38 -3.03 -17.34
N ALA A 173 -12.34 -2.92 -18.26
CA ALA A 173 -12.40 -3.79 -19.43
C ALA A 173 -11.16 -3.57 -20.30
N ILE A 174 -10.54 -4.67 -20.72
CA ILE A 174 -9.39 -4.69 -21.65
C ILE A 174 -9.91 -4.74 -23.09
#